data_AF-A0A7C3PB27-F1
#
_entry.id   AF-A0A7C3PB27-F1
#
_cell.length_a   1.000
_cell.length_b   1.000
_cell.length_c   1.000
_cell.angle_alpha   90.00
_cell.angle_beta   90.00
_cell.angle_gamma   90.00
#
_symmetry.space_group_name_H-M   'P 1'
#
loop_
_entity.id
_entity.type
_entity.pdbx_description
1 polymer ?
#
loop_
_entity_poly.entity_id
_entity_poly.type
_entity_poly.pdbx_seq_one_letter_code
_entity_poly.pdbx_strand_id
1 'polypeptide(L)'
;MDADAMPVIFTPDNEPYLGRNLLFHFDQIISSAMEQNATTAPQSHGRALTDQQRMACQVIPQAFSIMLSIRELIRQGYLFGAHVLVRALVERAAILLYLHLHPEEIEKWNRGWHAGDAPGLAKMFDAIQKKQQRDVPVPGRDLTASMNTLLHAKPGSAPWNLVSMDEGRLGHAVSKILNRPDLCDDLCANVIPWVAVVQGMMAAYFAHEPTA
;
A
#
# COMPACT_ATOMS: atom_id res chain seq x y z
N MET A 1 -19.92 7.16 -38.38
CA MET A 1 -19.14 6.29 -37.48
C MET A 1 -19.10 7.03 -36.18
N ASP A 2 -19.92 6.62 -35.22
CA ASP A 2 -20.01 7.28 -33.93
C ASP A 2 -18.63 7.24 -33.26
N ALA A 3 -18.21 8.38 -32.72
CA ALA A 3 -16.99 8.47 -31.93
C ALA A 3 -17.06 7.41 -30.82
N ASP A 4 -16.09 6.50 -30.87
CA ASP A 4 -15.99 5.29 -30.06
C ASP A 4 -16.32 5.60 -28.59
N ALA A 5 -17.49 5.15 -28.13
CA ALA A 5 -17.97 5.47 -26.80
C ALA A 5 -17.04 4.82 -25.77
N MET A 6 -16.37 5.66 -24.97
CA MET A 6 -15.41 5.21 -23.96
C MET A 6 -16.02 4.14 -23.05
N PRO A 7 -15.34 2.99 -22.85
CA PRO A 7 -15.94 1.83 -22.21
C PRO A 7 -16.26 2.12 -20.73
N VAL A 8 -17.45 1.69 -20.31
CA VAL A 8 -17.91 1.82 -18.91
C VAL A 8 -17.12 0.92 -17.98
N ILE A 9 -16.64 -0.22 -18.46
CA ILE A 9 -15.78 -1.16 -17.72
C ILE A 9 -14.56 -1.43 -18.58
N PHE A 10 -13.38 -1.22 -18.00
CA PHE A 10 -12.14 -1.60 -18.66
C PHE A 10 -11.90 -3.10 -18.44
N THR A 11 -11.27 -3.73 -19.41
CA THR A 11 -10.78 -5.12 -19.43
C THR A 11 -9.25 -5.08 -19.40
N PRO A 12 -8.56 -6.20 -19.10
CA PRO A 12 -7.09 -6.22 -19.07
C PRO A 12 -6.41 -5.70 -20.35
N ASP A 13 -7.07 -5.84 -21.51
CA ASP A 13 -6.48 -5.46 -22.81
C ASP A 13 -6.69 -3.98 -23.19
N ASN A 14 -7.49 -3.22 -22.42
CA ASN A 14 -7.82 -1.83 -22.75
C ASN A 14 -7.80 -0.88 -21.54
N GLU A 15 -7.00 -1.19 -20.52
CA GLU A 15 -6.89 -0.35 -19.33
C GLU A 15 -6.43 1.07 -19.67
N PRO A 16 -6.96 2.11 -18.99
CA PRO A 16 -6.71 3.51 -19.35
C PRO A 16 -5.26 3.95 -19.15
N TYR A 17 -4.51 3.22 -18.31
CA TYR A 17 -3.13 3.50 -17.97
C TYR A 17 -2.16 2.42 -18.45
N LEU A 18 -2.61 1.54 -19.35
CA LEU A 18 -1.74 0.51 -19.93
C LEU A 18 -0.55 1.15 -20.67
N GLY A 19 0.63 0.55 -20.55
CA GLY A 19 1.87 1.06 -21.16
C GLY A 19 2.65 2.09 -20.32
N ARG A 20 2.13 2.51 -19.15
CA ARG A 20 2.90 3.35 -18.22
C ARG A 20 4.00 2.54 -17.51
N ASN A 21 5.20 3.12 -17.44
CA ASN A 21 6.37 2.42 -16.89
C ASN A 21 6.22 2.06 -15.40
N LEU A 22 5.73 3.00 -14.58
CA LEU A 22 5.55 2.72 -13.15
C LEU A 22 4.41 1.74 -12.89
N LEU A 23 3.37 1.72 -13.73
CA LEU A 23 2.34 0.69 -13.66
C LEU A 23 2.92 -0.69 -14.00
N PHE A 24 3.75 -0.79 -15.04
CA PHE A 24 4.46 -2.01 -15.38
C PHE A 24 5.32 -2.53 -14.20
N HIS A 25 6.10 -1.65 -13.56
CA HIS A 25 6.88 -2.04 -12.37
C HIS A 25 5.99 -2.44 -11.18
N PHE A 26 4.82 -1.81 -11.03
CA PHE A 26 3.85 -2.21 -10.03
C PHE A 26 3.32 -3.63 -10.30
N ASP A 27 3.02 -3.96 -11.55
CA ASP A 27 2.60 -5.31 -11.97
C ASP A 27 3.71 -6.35 -11.74
N GLN A 28 4.96 -5.99 -12.01
CA GLN A 28 6.12 -6.86 -11.74
C GLN A 28 6.28 -7.15 -10.25
N ILE A 29 6.20 -6.14 -9.38
CA ILE A 29 6.36 -6.37 -7.94
C ILE A 29 5.17 -7.11 -7.33
N ILE A 30 3.94 -6.91 -7.84
CA ILE A 30 2.78 -7.73 -7.46
C ILE A 30 3.06 -9.21 -7.76
N SER A 31 3.51 -9.50 -8.98
CA SER A 31 3.80 -10.88 -9.41
C SER A 31 4.88 -11.52 -8.53
N SER A 32 5.99 -10.81 -8.31
CA SER A 32 7.08 -11.22 -7.41
C SER A 32 6.59 -11.47 -5.97
N ALA A 33 5.79 -10.57 -5.40
CA ALA A 33 5.27 -10.72 -4.05
C ALA A 33 4.31 -11.92 -3.93
N MET A 34 3.48 -12.16 -4.95
CA MET A 34 2.57 -13.31 -5.00
C MET A 34 3.32 -14.64 -5.09
N GLU A 35 4.40 -14.70 -5.88
CA GLU A 35 5.29 -15.87 -5.95
C GLU A 35 5.96 -16.16 -4.59
N GLN A 36 6.48 -15.11 -3.94
CA GLN A 36 7.03 -15.24 -2.59
C GLN A 36 5.96 -15.78 -1.61
N ASN A 37 4.70 -15.34 -1.74
CA ASN A 37 3.63 -15.77 -0.85
C ASN A 37 3.21 -17.22 -1.09
N ALA A 38 3.20 -17.67 -2.35
CA ALA A 38 3.01 -19.07 -2.67
C ALA A 38 4.06 -19.97 -2.00
N THR A 39 5.28 -19.45 -1.78
CA THR A 39 6.38 -20.15 -1.08
C THR A 39 6.28 -20.03 0.44
N THR A 40 5.98 -18.83 0.96
CA THR A 40 5.97 -18.54 2.40
C THR A 40 4.71 -19.01 3.11
N ALA A 41 3.52 -18.80 2.53
CA ALA A 41 2.25 -19.11 3.20
C ALA A 41 2.11 -20.58 3.61
N PRO A 42 2.50 -21.59 2.80
CA PRO A 42 2.45 -22.99 3.21
C PRO A 42 3.27 -23.30 4.47
N GLN A 43 4.34 -22.54 4.71
CA GLN A 43 5.14 -22.73 5.92
C GLN A 43 4.33 -22.40 7.17
N SER A 44 3.29 -21.57 7.11
CA SER A 44 2.45 -21.28 8.27
C SER A 44 1.54 -22.46 8.68
N HIS A 45 1.40 -23.49 7.84
CA HIS A 45 0.45 -24.58 8.07
C HIS A 45 1.05 -25.72 8.91
N GLY A 46 0.22 -26.31 9.78
CA GLY A 46 0.55 -27.56 10.46
C GLY A 46 1.70 -27.51 11.46
N ARG A 47 2.21 -26.32 11.82
CA ARG A 47 3.26 -26.13 12.82
C ARG A 47 2.87 -25.11 13.89
N ALA A 48 3.56 -25.16 15.02
CA ALA A 48 3.45 -24.12 16.05
C ALA A 48 4.10 -22.82 15.53
N LEU A 49 3.33 -21.74 15.55
CA LEU A 49 3.79 -20.41 15.15
C LEU A 49 4.10 -19.56 16.38
N THR A 50 5.17 -18.76 16.28
CA THR A 50 5.42 -17.67 17.24
C THR A 50 4.33 -16.60 17.14
N ASP A 51 4.18 -15.78 18.18
CA ASP A 51 3.18 -14.71 18.16
C ASP A 51 3.41 -13.71 17.02
N GLN A 52 4.67 -13.42 16.71
CA GLN A 52 5.03 -12.59 15.56
C GLN A 52 4.62 -13.24 14.23
N GLN A 53 4.84 -14.55 14.07
CA GLN A 53 4.40 -15.27 12.88
C GLN A 53 2.88 -15.29 12.75
N ARG A 54 2.14 -15.45 13.87
CA ARG A 54 0.67 -15.35 13.87
C ARG A 54 0.18 -13.98 13.47
N MET A 55 0.79 -12.92 14.01
CA MET A 55 0.53 -11.54 13.58
C MET A 55 0.81 -11.36 12.08
N ALA A 56 1.96 -11.83 11.60
CA ALA A 56 2.32 -11.75 10.18
C ALA A 56 1.29 -12.48 9.29
N CYS A 57 0.79 -13.65 9.70
CA CYS A 57 -0.27 -14.39 9.01
C CYS A 57 -1.59 -13.61 8.89
N GLN A 58 -1.85 -12.66 9.78
CA GLN A 58 -3.04 -11.80 9.71
C GLN A 58 -2.80 -10.56 8.86
N VAL A 59 -1.62 -9.96 8.97
CA VAL A 59 -1.31 -8.65 8.37
C VAL A 59 -0.88 -8.77 6.90
N ILE A 60 -0.11 -9.79 6.53
CA ILE A 60 0.36 -9.99 5.14
C ILE A 60 -0.81 -10.17 4.16
N PRO A 61 -1.79 -11.06 4.39
CA PRO A 61 -2.91 -11.21 3.47
C PRO A 61 -3.79 -9.95 3.34
N GLN A 62 -3.91 -9.17 4.42
CA GLN A 62 -4.58 -7.86 4.38
C GLN A 62 -3.83 -6.88 3.48
N ALA A 63 -2.50 -6.81 3.59
CA ALA A 63 -1.68 -5.95 2.75
C ALA A 63 -1.84 -6.31 1.26
N PHE A 64 -1.85 -7.60 0.93
CA PHE A 64 -2.05 -8.07 -0.44
C PHE A 64 -3.45 -7.76 -0.96
N SER A 65 -4.48 -7.96 -0.15
CA SER A 65 -5.85 -7.64 -0.53
C SER A 65 -6.00 -6.15 -0.88
N ILE A 66 -5.36 -5.26 -0.10
CA ILE A 66 -5.35 -3.81 -0.36
C ILE A 66 -4.53 -3.49 -1.62
N MET A 67 -3.34 -4.07 -1.77
CA MET A 67 -2.49 -3.88 -2.95
C MET A 67 -3.21 -4.26 -4.25
N LEU A 68 -3.85 -5.44 -4.29
CA LEU A 68 -4.63 -5.89 -5.44
C LEU A 68 -5.85 -5.00 -5.67
N SER A 69 -6.49 -4.50 -4.62
CA SER A 69 -7.59 -3.53 -4.73
C SER A 69 -7.12 -2.20 -5.33
N ILE A 70 -5.95 -1.70 -4.95
CA ILE A 70 -5.34 -0.50 -5.56
C ILE A 70 -5.12 -0.74 -7.05
N ARG A 71 -4.56 -1.89 -7.44
CA ARG A 71 -4.32 -2.20 -8.86
C ARG A 71 -5.60 -2.31 -9.68
N GLU A 72 -6.64 -2.90 -9.11
CA GLU A 72 -7.97 -2.97 -9.73
C GLU A 72 -8.59 -1.58 -9.89
N LEU A 73 -8.45 -0.70 -8.90
CA LEU A 73 -8.91 0.69 -9.02
C LEU A 73 -8.14 1.46 -10.09
N ILE A 74 -6.82 1.24 -10.23
CA ILE A 74 -6.04 1.80 -11.35
C ILE A 74 -6.58 1.29 -12.69
N ARG A 75 -6.82 -0.02 -12.80
CA ARG A 75 -7.37 -0.65 -14.00
C ARG A 75 -8.69 -0.01 -14.45
N GLN A 76 -9.54 0.33 -13.48
CA GLN A 76 -10.84 0.96 -13.74
C GLN A 76 -10.79 2.49 -13.84
N GLY A 77 -9.65 3.12 -13.58
CA GLY A 77 -9.48 4.58 -13.58
C GLY A 77 -9.91 5.29 -12.31
N TYR A 78 -10.19 4.57 -11.20
CA TYR A 78 -10.58 5.15 -9.91
C TYR A 78 -9.37 5.63 -9.09
N LEU A 79 -8.56 6.51 -9.67
CA LEU A 79 -7.30 6.95 -9.06
C LEU A 79 -7.47 7.60 -7.69
N PHE A 80 -8.50 8.42 -7.48
CA PHE A 80 -8.72 9.05 -6.17
C PHE A 80 -8.97 8.00 -5.07
N GLY A 81 -9.86 7.03 -5.33
CA GLY A 81 -10.13 5.94 -4.39
C GLY A 81 -8.90 5.07 -4.14
N ALA A 82 -8.10 4.82 -5.18
CA ALA A 82 -6.85 4.08 -5.04
C ALA A 82 -5.84 4.81 -4.13
N HIS A 83 -5.71 6.13 -4.26
CA HIS A 83 -4.86 6.93 -3.38
C HIS A 83 -5.32 6.93 -1.92
N VAL A 84 -6.64 6.91 -1.67
CA VAL A 84 -7.18 6.79 -0.30
C VAL A 84 -6.70 5.47 0.35
N LEU A 85 -6.64 4.38 -0.41
CA LEU A 85 -6.20 3.08 0.09
C LEU A 85 -4.69 2.99 0.38
N VAL A 86 -3.86 3.91 -0.15
CA VAL A 86 -2.41 3.91 0.08
C VAL A 86 -2.10 3.91 1.57
N ARG A 87 -2.80 4.73 2.36
CA ARG A 87 -2.60 4.76 3.82
C ARG A 87 -2.83 3.38 4.45
N ALA A 88 -3.90 2.70 4.06
CA ALA A 88 -4.23 1.41 4.62
C ALA A 88 -3.13 0.37 4.32
N LEU A 89 -2.57 0.39 3.11
CA LEU A 89 -1.42 -0.46 2.73
C LEU A 89 -0.18 -0.12 3.56
N VAL A 90 0.16 1.18 3.64
CA VAL A 90 1.32 1.66 4.38
C VAL A 90 1.24 1.27 5.85
N GLU A 91 0.05 1.34 6.46
CA GLU A 91 -0.16 0.90 7.84
C GLU A 91 0.16 -0.59 8.02
N ARG A 92 -0.27 -1.47 7.12
CA ARG A 92 0.04 -2.92 7.23
C ARG A 92 1.54 -3.17 7.08
N ALA A 93 2.18 -2.50 6.11
CA ALA A 93 3.62 -2.61 5.91
C ALA A 93 4.40 -2.09 7.14
N ALA A 94 3.97 -0.97 7.72
CA ALA A 94 4.57 -0.37 8.90
C ALA A 94 4.37 -1.24 10.15
N ILE A 95 3.21 -1.86 10.34
CA ILE A 95 2.96 -2.79 11.47
C ILE A 95 3.94 -3.96 11.41
N LEU A 96 4.10 -4.59 10.24
CA LEU A 96 5.06 -5.68 10.04
C LEU A 96 6.48 -5.23 10.38
N LEU A 97 6.92 -4.11 9.79
CA LEU A 97 8.28 -3.62 10.02
C LEU A 97 8.52 -3.18 11.47
N TYR A 98 7.54 -2.52 12.09
CA TYR A 98 7.61 -2.06 13.47
C TYR A 98 7.74 -3.23 14.44
N LEU A 99 6.86 -4.23 14.36
CA LEU A 99 6.89 -5.39 15.26
C LEU A 99 8.06 -6.33 14.99
N HIS A 100 8.66 -6.28 13.80
CA HIS A 100 9.93 -6.96 13.52
C HIS A 100 11.09 -6.29 14.27
N LEU A 101 11.15 -4.95 14.25
CA LEU A 101 12.20 -4.16 14.89
C LEU A 101 12.03 -3.99 16.41
N HIS A 102 10.80 -4.14 16.89
CA HIS A 102 10.37 -4.04 18.28
C HIS A 102 9.61 -5.30 18.71
N PRO A 103 10.27 -6.47 18.77
CA PRO A 103 9.61 -7.73 19.15
C PRO A 103 8.93 -7.67 20.51
N GLU A 104 9.43 -6.84 21.44
CA GLU A 104 8.87 -6.62 22.77
C GLU A 104 7.44 -6.04 22.75
N GLU A 105 7.02 -5.44 21.63
CA GLU A 105 5.72 -4.79 21.49
C GLU A 105 4.61 -5.77 21.06
N ILE A 106 4.95 -7.04 20.76
CA ILE A 106 3.98 -8.05 20.28
C ILE A 106 2.87 -8.34 21.30
N GLU A 107 3.15 -8.22 22.60
CA GLU A 107 2.13 -8.41 23.63
C GLU A 107 0.98 -7.41 23.50
N LYS A 108 1.27 -6.17 23.07
CA LYS A 108 0.25 -5.15 22.86
C LYS A 108 -0.66 -5.53 21.68
N TRP A 109 -0.09 -6.10 20.63
CA TRP A 109 -0.86 -6.63 19.49
C TRP A 109 -1.76 -7.80 19.94
N ASN A 110 -1.21 -8.76 20.69
CA ASN A 110 -1.94 -9.95 21.13
C ASN A 110 -3.16 -9.64 22.01
N ARG A 111 -3.10 -8.55 22.79
CA ARG A 111 -4.24 -8.07 23.59
C ARG A 111 -5.27 -7.27 22.78
N GLY A 112 -5.03 -7.05 21.48
CA GLY A 112 -5.98 -6.46 20.55
C GLY A 112 -5.91 -4.94 20.40
N TRP A 113 -4.77 -4.30 20.71
CA TRP A 113 -4.51 -2.88 20.48
C TRP A 113 -5.72 -1.97 20.78
N HIS A 114 -6.02 -1.83 22.07
CA HIS A 114 -7.10 -0.95 22.54
C HIS A 114 -6.80 0.53 22.26
N ALA A 115 -7.83 1.37 22.36
CA ALA A 115 -7.72 2.80 22.09
C ALA A 115 -6.61 3.45 22.94
N GLY A 116 -5.56 3.94 22.27
CA GLY A 116 -4.40 4.57 22.90
C GLY A 116 -3.16 3.69 23.03
N ASP A 117 -3.31 2.36 22.97
CA ASP A 117 -2.19 1.40 23.09
C ASP A 117 -1.49 1.17 21.75
N ALA A 118 -2.24 1.23 20.65
CA ALA A 118 -1.69 1.11 19.31
C ALA A 118 -0.88 2.35 18.93
N PRO A 119 0.40 2.21 18.52
CA PRO A 119 1.12 3.34 17.98
C PRO A 119 0.48 3.78 16.66
N GLY A 120 0.08 5.06 16.57
CA GLY A 120 -0.36 5.62 15.29
C GLY A 120 0.76 5.57 14.25
N LEU A 121 0.41 5.59 12.96
CA LEU A 121 1.37 5.41 11.85
C LEU A 121 2.60 6.33 11.93
N ALA A 122 2.41 7.61 12.27
CA ALA A 122 3.51 8.55 12.45
C ALA A 122 4.50 8.09 13.54
N LYS A 123 3.99 7.61 14.68
CA LYS A 123 4.82 7.11 15.79
C LYS A 123 5.56 5.82 15.40
N MET A 124 4.93 4.95 14.61
CA MET A 124 5.62 3.77 14.07
C MET A 124 6.80 4.18 13.20
N PHE A 125 6.65 5.17 12.31
CA PHE A 125 7.77 5.67 11.51
C PHE A 125 8.88 6.32 12.33
N ASP A 126 8.54 7.09 13.37
CA ASP A 126 9.54 7.66 14.26
C ASP A 126 10.34 6.55 14.97
N ALA A 127 9.67 5.50 15.46
CA ALA A 127 10.32 4.36 16.10
C ALA A 127 11.20 3.55 15.13
N ILE A 128 10.69 3.24 13.93
CA ILE A 128 11.43 2.52 12.89
C ILE A 128 12.71 3.27 12.50
N GLN A 129 12.61 4.58 12.22
CA GLN A 129 13.78 5.39 11.85
C GLN A 129 14.81 5.47 12.98
N LYS A 130 14.34 5.59 14.23
CA LYS A 130 15.21 5.57 15.41
C LYS A 130 15.95 4.24 15.54
N LYS A 131 15.27 3.10 15.33
CA LYS A 131 15.90 1.77 15.38
C LYS A 131 16.92 1.58 14.26
N GLN A 132 16.63 2.09 13.06
CA GLN A 132 17.50 2.01 11.89
C GLN A 132 18.67 3.01 11.91
N GLN A 133 18.73 3.90 12.91
CA GLN A 133 19.79 4.89 13.07
C GLN A 133 20.02 5.75 11.81
N ARG A 134 18.94 6.21 11.17
CA ARG A 134 19.05 7.12 10.01
C ARG A 134 19.79 8.41 10.39
N ASP A 135 20.73 8.81 9.54
CA ASP A 135 21.51 10.05 9.71
C ASP A 135 20.62 11.31 9.74
N VAL A 136 19.57 11.33 8.92
CA VAL A 136 18.59 12.43 8.84
C VAL A 136 17.18 11.87 8.92
N PRO A 137 16.60 11.71 10.14
CA PRO A 137 15.23 11.22 10.29
C PRO A 137 14.23 12.29 9.85
N VAL A 138 13.26 11.88 9.05
CA VAL A 138 12.12 12.73 8.66
C VAL A 138 11.00 12.51 9.69
N PRO A 139 10.39 13.55 10.27
CA PRO A 139 9.31 13.35 11.24
C PRO A 139 8.18 12.51 10.65
N GLY A 140 7.71 11.50 11.38
CA GLY A 140 6.65 10.59 10.91
C GLY A 140 5.34 11.30 10.57
N ARG A 141 5.06 12.45 11.21
CA ARG A 141 3.93 13.31 10.85
C ARG A 141 4.05 13.88 9.43
N ASP A 142 5.27 14.15 8.97
CA ASP A 142 5.54 14.71 7.64
C ASP A 142 5.43 13.59 6.59
N LEU A 143 5.95 12.40 6.91
CA LEU A 143 5.78 11.19 6.10
C LEU A 143 4.31 10.78 5.92
N THR A 144 3.42 11.16 6.85
CA THR A 144 1.99 10.81 6.81
C THR A 144 1.09 11.97 6.40
N ALA A 145 1.63 13.16 6.12
CA ALA A 145 0.85 14.38 5.93
C ALA A 145 -0.12 14.30 4.73
N SER A 146 0.34 13.82 3.58
CA SER A 146 -0.48 13.66 2.37
C SER A 146 -1.60 12.65 2.59
N MET A 147 -1.28 11.48 3.16
CA MET A 147 -2.24 10.43 3.49
C MET A 147 -3.30 10.89 4.51
N ASN A 148 -2.90 11.64 5.54
CA ASN A 148 -3.82 12.25 6.51
C ASN A 148 -4.75 13.25 5.85
N THR A 149 -4.21 14.06 4.95
CA THR A 149 -4.98 15.10 4.24
C THR A 149 -6.03 14.48 3.33
N LEU A 150 -5.64 13.45 2.59
CA LEU A 150 -6.53 12.73 1.69
C LEU A 150 -7.62 11.95 2.43
N LEU A 151 -7.25 11.19 3.46
CA LEU A 151 -8.21 10.36 4.21
C LEU A 151 -9.25 11.19 4.97
N HIS A 152 -8.87 12.36 5.50
CA HIS A 152 -9.74 13.21 6.30
C HIS A 152 -10.33 14.39 5.54
N ALA A 153 -10.35 14.33 4.19
CA ALA A 153 -10.94 15.35 3.32
C ALA A 153 -10.50 16.79 3.66
N LYS A 154 -9.22 16.98 4.02
CA LYS A 154 -8.68 18.32 4.30
C LYS A 154 -8.54 19.12 2.99
N PRO A 155 -8.48 20.46 3.01
CA PRO A 155 -8.40 21.27 1.79
C PRO A 155 -7.29 20.85 0.80
N GLY A 156 -6.14 20.38 1.30
CA GLY A 156 -5.05 19.87 0.47
C GLY A 156 -5.36 18.57 -0.31
N SER A 157 -6.52 17.95 -0.11
CA SER A 157 -6.99 16.78 -0.87
C SER A 157 -7.68 17.15 -2.18
N ALA A 158 -8.12 18.41 -2.34
CA ALA A 158 -8.82 18.88 -3.53
C ALA A 158 -8.05 18.68 -4.86
N PRO A 159 -6.71 18.79 -4.92
CA PRO A 159 -5.97 18.53 -6.16
C PRO A 159 -6.01 17.07 -6.65
N TRP A 160 -6.33 16.10 -5.78
CA TRP A 160 -6.24 14.66 -6.07
C TRP A 160 -7.36 14.14 -6.97
N ASN A 161 -8.43 14.93 -7.16
CA ASN A 161 -9.46 14.66 -8.15
C ASN A 161 -9.65 15.82 -9.14
N LEU A 162 -8.71 16.77 -9.19
CA LEU A 162 -8.75 17.87 -10.14
C LEU A 162 -8.39 17.35 -11.54
N VAL A 163 -9.23 17.65 -12.52
CA VAL A 163 -9.04 17.25 -13.92
C VAL A 163 -9.18 18.45 -14.84
N SER A 164 -8.41 18.45 -15.93
CA SER A 164 -8.62 19.38 -17.03
C SER A 164 -9.85 18.98 -17.82
N MET A 165 -10.71 19.96 -18.08
CA MET A 165 -11.89 19.85 -18.94
C MET A 165 -11.62 20.56 -20.27
N ASP A 166 -12.58 20.49 -21.19
CA ASP A 166 -12.53 21.22 -22.45
C ASP A 166 -12.35 22.74 -22.23
N GLU A 167 -11.62 23.37 -23.15
CA GLU A 167 -11.37 24.82 -23.18
C GLU A 167 -10.53 25.33 -21.99
N GLY A 168 -9.65 24.50 -21.44
CA GLY A 168 -8.71 24.90 -20.38
C GLY A 168 -9.35 25.09 -19.01
N ARG A 169 -10.61 24.67 -18.84
CA ARG A 169 -11.30 24.70 -17.55
C ARG A 169 -10.83 23.58 -16.64
N LEU A 170 -11.01 23.78 -15.33
CA LEU A 170 -10.72 22.79 -14.30
C LEU A 170 -12.01 22.34 -13.64
N GLY A 171 -12.10 21.05 -13.32
CA GLY A 171 -13.22 20.46 -12.60
C GLY A 171 -12.77 19.37 -11.63
N HIS A 172 -13.68 18.92 -10.76
CA HIS A 172 -13.44 17.80 -9.85
C HIS A 172 -14.11 16.54 -10.37
N ALA A 173 -13.33 15.49 -10.59
CA ALA A 173 -13.83 14.17 -10.92
C ALA A 173 -14.51 13.53 -9.70
N VAL A 174 -15.72 13.02 -9.90
CA VAL A 174 -16.51 12.28 -8.89
C VAL A 174 -16.41 10.76 -9.06
N SER A 175 -15.71 10.30 -10.08
CA SER A 175 -15.63 8.89 -10.50
C SER A 175 -14.26 8.63 -11.14
N LYS A 176 -14.23 8.01 -12.34
CA LYS A 176 -13.01 7.73 -13.09
C LYS A 176 -12.27 9.01 -13.45
N ILE A 177 -10.96 8.98 -13.22
CA ILE A 177 -9.99 9.95 -13.72
C ILE A 177 -9.23 9.21 -14.81
N LEU A 178 -9.26 9.71 -16.05
CA LEU A 178 -8.68 9.01 -17.22
C LEU A 178 -7.64 9.85 -17.96
N ASN A 179 -7.52 11.13 -17.61
CA ASN A 179 -6.62 12.10 -18.24
C ASN A 179 -5.54 12.63 -17.29
N ARG A 180 -5.28 11.93 -16.18
CA ARG A 180 -4.20 12.24 -15.22
C ARG A 180 -3.18 11.10 -15.15
N PRO A 181 -2.36 10.94 -16.19
CA PRO A 181 -1.30 9.93 -16.22
C PRO A 181 -0.26 10.11 -15.11
N ASP A 182 0.05 11.36 -14.78
CA ASP A 182 0.93 11.77 -13.68
C ASP A 182 0.43 11.25 -12.32
N LEU A 183 -0.88 11.33 -12.09
CA LEU A 183 -1.50 10.84 -10.85
C LEU A 183 -1.41 9.30 -10.75
N CYS A 184 -1.48 8.58 -11.87
CA CYS A 184 -1.27 7.13 -11.88
C CYS A 184 0.20 6.79 -11.56
N ASP A 185 1.15 7.55 -12.11
CA ASP A 185 2.58 7.37 -11.85
C ASP A 185 2.92 7.63 -10.38
N ASP A 186 2.43 8.74 -9.82
CA ASP A 186 2.60 9.07 -8.41
C ASP A 186 2.03 7.98 -7.49
N LEU A 187 0.87 7.41 -7.83
CA LEU A 187 0.28 6.30 -7.09
C LEU A 187 1.20 5.09 -7.07
N CYS A 188 1.68 4.67 -8.25
CA CYS A 188 2.55 3.51 -8.38
C CYS A 188 3.88 3.73 -7.64
N ALA A 189 4.49 4.91 -7.78
CA ALA A 189 5.71 5.28 -7.07
C ALA A 189 5.54 5.24 -5.55
N ASN A 190 4.37 5.62 -5.03
CA ASN A 190 4.08 5.55 -3.61
C ASN A 190 3.84 4.12 -3.13
N VAL A 191 3.22 3.25 -3.94
CA VAL A 191 2.78 1.91 -3.53
C VAL A 191 3.91 0.88 -3.60
N ILE A 192 4.71 0.91 -4.67
CA ILE A 192 5.77 -0.09 -4.95
C ILE A 192 6.70 -0.31 -3.73
N PRO A 193 7.25 0.73 -3.08
CA PRO A 193 8.15 0.52 -1.94
C PRO A 193 7.50 -0.23 -0.78
N TRP A 194 6.21 -0.02 -0.53
CA TRP A 194 5.50 -0.70 0.56
C TRP A 194 5.22 -2.16 0.23
N VAL A 195 4.97 -2.49 -1.03
CA VAL A 195 4.90 -3.89 -1.47
C VAL A 195 6.24 -4.58 -1.25
N ALA A 196 7.36 -3.92 -1.58
CA ALA A 196 8.70 -4.43 -1.32
C ALA A 196 8.94 -4.69 0.18
N VAL A 197 8.48 -3.78 1.05
CA VAL A 197 8.55 -3.98 2.52
C VAL A 197 7.75 -5.19 2.95
N VAL A 198 6.50 -5.35 2.48
CA VAL A 198 5.67 -6.52 2.80
C VAL A 198 6.36 -7.81 2.34
N GLN A 199 6.86 -7.84 1.11
CA GLN A 199 7.60 -8.99 0.56
C GLN A 199 8.84 -9.32 1.40
N GLY A 200 9.64 -8.31 1.79
CA GLY A 200 10.80 -8.50 2.65
C GLY A 200 10.42 -9.03 4.04
N MET A 201 9.32 -8.55 4.62
CA MET A 201 8.83 -9.02 5.92
C MET A 201 8.32 -10.46 5.89
N MET A 202 7.79 -10.94 4.76
CA MET A 202 7.46 -12.36 4.60
C MET A 202 8.71 -13.23 4.78
N ALA A 203 9.81 -12.87 4.13
CA ALA A 203 11.08 -13.57 4.29
C ALA A 203 11.64 -13.42 5.72
N ALA A 204 11.47 -12.26 6.35
CA ALA A 204 11.97 -12.02 7.71
C ALA A 204 11.23 -12.85 8.78
N TYR A 205 9.91 -12.99 8.68
CA TYR A 205 9.11 -13.73 9.66
C TYR A 205 9.12 -15.25 9.42
N PHE A 206 9.40 -15.68 8.20
CA PHE A 206 9.37 -17.08 7.78
C PHE A 206 10.67 -17.48 7.09
N ALA A 207 11.80 -16.95 7.54
CA ALA A 207 13.10 -17.41 7.09
C ALA A 207 13.19 -18.93 7.33
N HIS A 208 13.72 -19.67 6.35
CA HIS A 208 13.99 -21.08 6.54
C HIS A 208 14.95 -21.24 7.71
N GLU A 209 14.49 -21.86 8.80
CA GLU A 209 15.41 -22.42 9.78
C GLU A 209 16.29 -23.42 9.03
N PRO A 210 17.62 -23.33 9.12
CA PRO A 210 18.46 -24.39 8.58
C PRO A 210 18.04 -25.68 9.28
N THR A 211 17.61 -26.66 8.49
CA THR A 211 17.38 -28.04 8.95
C THR A 211 18.64 -28.49 9.69
N ALA A 212 18.51 -28.68 11.00
CA ALA A 212 19.53 -29.29 11.85
C ALA A 212 19.78 -30.75 11.45
#